data_AF-A0A535C2F8-F1
#
_entry.id   AF-A0A535C2F8-F1
#
_cell.length_a   1.000
_cell.length_b   1.000
_cell.length_c   1.000
_cell.angle_alpha   90.00
_cell.angle_beta   90.00
_cell.angle_gamma   90.00
#
_symmetry.space_group_name_H-M   'P 1'
#
loop_
_entity.id
_entity.type
_entity.pdbx_description
1 polymer ?
#
loop_
_entity_poly.entity_id
_entity_poly.type
_entity_poly.pdbx_seq_one_letter_code
_entity_poly.pdbx_strand_id
1 'polypeptide(L)'
;MDPRAADLLARPIIGQLAFFGLDGYPRVIPVWFEYQAGEVLIASQPATYKGRALSRDGRAALTVSTVDRPYLIASAVGDATVELLAESERIEFVSAIALRYLGPEEARRYLEGWSKGGHPGNGELIRLAPRQVRFSIS
;
A
#
# COMPACT_ATOMS: atom_id res chain seq x y z
N MET A 1 -11.07 12.22 -11.80
CA MET A 1 -9.74 11.88 -11.25
C MET A 1 -8.69 12.45 -12.18
N ASP A 2 -7.61 13.05 -11.65
CA ASP A 2 -6.51 13.57 -12.49
C ASP A 2 -5.70 12.41 -13.08
N PRO A 3 -5.58 12.27 -14.42
CA PRO A 3 -4.87 11.15 -15.03
C PRO A 3 -3.38 11.11 -14.67
N ARG A 4 -2.76 12.25 -14.35
CA ARG A 4 -1.35 12.31 -13.95
C ARG A 4 -1.12 11.76 -12.54
N ALA A 5 -2.09 11.96 -11.64
CA ALA A 5 -2.04 11.35 -10.32
C ALA A 5 -2.21 9.84 -10.42
N ALA A 6 -3.15 9.38 -11.26
CA ALA A 6 -3.38 7.96 -11.50
C ALA A 6 -2.14 7.28 -12.10
N ASP A 7 -1.50 7.90 -13.10
CA ASP A 7 -0.23 7.42 -13.67
C ASP A 7 0.87 7.29 -12.61
N LEU A 8 1.05 8.32 -11.79
CA LEU A 8 2.08 8.31 -10.76
C LEU A 8 1.81 7.27 -9.65
N LEU A 9 0.56 7.10 -9.23
CA LEU A 9 0.14 6.03 -8.31
C LEU A 9 0.29 4.64 -8.94
N ALA A 10 0.21 4.53 -10.26
CA ALA A 10 0.43 3.32 -11.02
C ALA A 10 1.93 3.03 -11.31
N ARG A 11 2.87 3.72 -10.67
CA ARG A 11 4.32 3.40 -10.72
C ARG A 11 4.77 2.65 -9.45
N PRO A 12 5.86 1.87 -9.48
CA PRO A 12 6.40 1.17 -8.32
C PRO A 12 7.19 2.14 -7.40
N ILE A 13 6.53 3.18 -6.91
CA ILE A 13 7.10 4.15 -5.96
C ILE A 13 6.62 3.78 -4.56
N ILE A 14 7.50 3.89 -3.55
CA ILE A 14 7.12 3.65 -2.15
C ILE A 14 6.05 4.67 -1.74
N GLY A 15 4.89 4.15 -1.32
CA GLY A 15 3.82 4.97 -0.77
C GLY A 15 4.07 5.31 0.69
N GLN A 16 3.83 6.56 1.07
CA GLN A 16 3.79 7.00 2.47
C GLN A 16 2.34 6.91 2.94
N LEU A 17 2.01 5.84 3.65
CA LEU A 17 0.67 5.61 4.21
C LEU A 17 0.55 6.35 5.55
N ALA A 18 -0.31 7.36 5.57
CA ALA A 18 -0.72 8.07 6.77
C ALA A 18 -2.03 7.51 7.33
N PHE A 19 -2.10 7.31 8.65
CA PHE A 19 -3.29 6.84 9.36
C PHE A 19 -3.27 7.28 10.84
N PHE A 20 -4.41 7.23 11.52
CA PHE A 20 -4.47 7.50 12.96
C PHE A 20 -4.11 6.24 13.77
N GLY A 21 -3.14 6.35 14.67
CA GLY A 21 -2.73 5.28 15.57
C GLY A 21 -3.79 4.97 16.63
N LEU A 22 -3.62 3.84 17.32
CA LEU A 22 -4.51 3.40 18.40
C LEU A 22 -4.54 4.39 19.59
N ASP A 23 -3.51 5.22 19.73
CA ASP A 23 -3.39 6.30 20.72
C ASP A 23 -3.90 7.66 20.20
N GLY A 24 -4.43 7.72 18.97
CA GLY A 24 -4.94 8.94 18.35
C GLY A 24 -3.89 9.79 17.64
N TYR A 25 -2.59 9.46 17.77
CA TYR A 25 -1.53 10.17 17.06
C TYR A 25 -1.39 9.68 15.62
N PRO A 26 -1.10 10.57 14.65
CA PRO A 26 -0.86 10.13 13.28
C PRO A 26 0.38 9.23 13.20
N ARG A 27 0.35 8.32 12.23
CA ARG A 27 1.44 7.45 11.82
C ARG A 27 1.66 7.64 10.33
N VAL A 28 2.92 7.62 9.91
CA VAL A 28 3.30 7.60 8.49
C VAL A 28 4.30 6.47 8.32
N ILE A 29 3.99 5.50 7.46
CA ILE A 29 4.86 4.35 7.21
C ILE A 29 5.05 4.13 5.70
N PRO A 30 6.23 3.67 5.27
CA PRO A 30 6.44 3.27 3.88
C PRO A 30 5.71 1.94 3.59
N VAL A 31 5.07 1.86 2.43
CA VAL A 31 4.39 0.66 1.95
C VAL A 31 4.62 0.44 0.46
N TRP A 32 4.67 -0.83 0.06
CA TRP A 32 4.32 -1.20 -1.31
C TRP A 32 2.80 -1.28 -1.41
N PHE A 33 2.29 -0.82 -2.53
CA PHE A 33 0.87 -0.85 -2.84
C PHE A 33 0.64 -1.15 -4.33
N GLU A 34 -0.57 -1.59 -4.63
CA GLU A 34 -1.13 -1.64 -5.96
C GLU A 34 -2.20 -0.55 -6.10
N TYR A 35 -2.22 0.11 -7.27
CA TYR A 35 -3.29 1.05 -7.63
C TYR A 35 -4.14 0.44 -8.73
N GLN A 36 -5.37 0.05 -8.40
CA GLN A 36 -6.26 -0.67 -9.31
C GLN A 36 -7.68 -0.15 -9.16
N ALA A 37 -8.36 0.08 -10.30
CA ALA A 37 -9.76 0.52 -10.35
C ALA A 37 -10.07 1.76 -9.48
N GLY A 38 -9.08 2.63 -9.25
CA GLY A 38 -9.23 3.83 -8.45
C GLY A 38 -8.92 3.67 -6.97
N GLU A 39 -8.59 2.45 -6.51
CA GLU A 39 -8.29 2.12 -5.13
C GLU A 39 -6.80 1.82 -4.90
N VAL A 40 -6.35 2.01 -3.67
CA VAL A 40 -5.01 1.64 -3.21
C VAL A 40 -5.12 0.37 -2.38
N LEU A 41 -4.41 -0.69 -2.79
CA LEU A 41 -4.42 -2.00 -2.16
C LEU A 41 -3.07 -2.30 -1.51
N ILE A 42 -3.09 -2.71 -0.25
CA ILE A 42 -1.88 -2.99 0.53
C ILE A 42 -2.07 -4.31 1.27
N ALA A 43 -1.22 -5.29 0.99
CA ALA A 43 -1.17 -6.52 1.78
C ALA A 43 -0.51 -6.27 3.14
N SER A 44 -1.01 -6.97 4.14
CA SER A 44 -0.50 -6.94 5.50
C SER A 44 -0.54 -8.33 6.13
N GLN A 45 0.35 -8.56 7.09
CA GLN A 45 0.20 -9.65 8.04
C GLN A 45 -1.08 -9.43 8.88
N PRO A 46 -1.67 -10.51 9.41
CA PRO A 46 -2.86 -10.40 10.24
C PRO A 46 -2.56 -9.69 11.56
N ALA A 47 -3.55 -8.93 12.05
CA ALA A 47 -3.51 -8.25 13.34
C ALA A 47 -2.29 -7.34 13.54
N THR A 48 -1.75 -6.73 12.47
CA THR A 48 -0.67 -5.74 12.61
C THR A 48 -1.18 -4.48 13.32
N TYR A 49 -0.26 -3.66 13.87
CA TYR A 49 -0.65 -2.38 14.47
C TYR A 49 -1.43 -1.49 13.50
N LYS A 50 -0.96 -1.37 12.24
CA LYS A 50 -1.65 -0.59 11.20
C LYS A 50 -3.03 -1.18 10.85
N GLY A 51 -3.13 -2.51 10.75
CA GLY A 51 -4.40 -3.20 10.47
C GLY A 51 -5.43 -2.89 11.55
N ARG A 52 -5.08 -3.14 12.83
CA ARG A 52 -5.97 -2.83 13.97
C ARG A 52 -6.33 -1.34 14.06
N ALA A 53 -5.38 -0.45 13.78
CA ALA A 53 -5.62 0.98 13.81
C ALA A 53 -6.62 1.42 12.71
N LEU A 54 -6.42 0.94 11.49
CA LEU A 54 -7.28 1.23 10.33
C LEU A 54 -8.66 0.58 10.45
N SER A 55 -8.76 -0.62 11.03
CA SER A 55 -10.06 -1.23 11.33
C SER A 55 -10.88 -0.40 12.33
N ARG A 56 -10.21 0.32 13.25
CA ARG A 56 -10.87 1.17 14.24
C ARG A 56 -11.21 2.55 13.68
N ASP A 57 -10.29 3.15 12.94
CA ASP A 57 -10.44 4.45 12.30
C ASP A 57 -9.85 4.38 10.88
N GLY A 58 -10.75 4.22 9.91
CA GLY A 58 -10.37 4.05 8.50
C GLY A 58 -9.84 5.31 7.84
N ARG A 59 -9.80 6.47 8.50
CA ARG A 59 -9.30 7.70 7.86
C ARG A 59 -7.82 7.56 7.55
N ALA A 60 -7.48 7.59 6.26
CA ALA A 60 -6.12 7.39 5.79
C ALA A 60 -5.78 8.28 4.58
N ALA A 61 -4.49 8.42 4.34
CA ALA A 61 -3.97 9.03 3.13
C ALA A 61 -2.75 8.26 2.63
N LEU A 62 -2.53 8.24 1.32
CA LEU A 62 -1.32 7.73 0.69
C LEU A 62 -0.71 8.82 -0.17
N THR A 63 0.59 9.06 -0.03
CA THR A 63 1.34 9.97 -0.90
C THR A 63 2.54 9.28 -1.53
N VAL A 64 2.78 9.54 -2.81
CA VAL A 64 3.99 9.15 -3.55
C VAL A 64 4.65 10.39 -4.14
N SER A 65 5.98 10.38 -4.23
CA SER A 65 6.74 11.41 -4.93
C SER A 65 7.88 10.81 -5.75
N THR A 66 8.23 11.44 -6.87
CA THR A 66 9.53 11.18 -7.51
C THR A 66 10.67 11.72 -6.64
N VAL A 67 11.88 11.20 -6.85
CA VAL A 67 13.07 11.58 -6.06
C VAL A 67 13.88 12.71 -6.70
N ASP A 68 13.66 12.97 -8.00
CA ASP A 68 14.36 13.99 -8.77
C ASP A 68 13.47 15.20 -9.03
N ARG A 69 14.10 16.39 -9.17
CA ARG A 69 13.41 17.63 -9.50
C ARG A 69 13.10 17.73 -11.00
N PRO A 70 11.94 18.31 -11.39
CA PRO A 70 10.85 18.74 -10.51
C PRO A 70 10.10 17.54 -9.91
N TYR A 71 9.73 17.62 -8.63
CA TYR A 71 9.11 16.51 -7.92
C TYR A 71 7.67 16.36 -8.37
N LEU A 72 7.34 15.22 -8.95
CA LEU A 72 5.96 14.85 -9.25
C LEU A 72 5.38 14.19 -8.01
N ILE A 73 4.23 14.67 -7.55
CA ILE A 73 3.59 14.21 -6.32
C ILE A 73 2.14 13.83 -6.61
N ALA A 74 1.72 12.66 -6.13
CA ALA A 74 0.34 12.25 -6.10
C ALA A 74 -0.07 11.91 -4.67
N SER A 75 -1.22 12.43 -4.25
CA SER A 75 -1.77 12.22 -2.92
C SER A 75 -3.22 11.78 -3.00
N ALA A 76 -3.55 10.71 -2.29
CA ALA A 76 -4.88 10.14 -2.18
C ALA A 76 -5.32 10.20 -0.72
N VAL A 77 -6.49 10.77 -0.45
CA VAL A 77 -7.11 10.84 0.90
C VAL A 77 -8.46 10.15 0.84
N GLY A 78 -8.77 9.30 1.80
CA GLY A 78 -10.01 8.53 1.80
C GLY A 78 -10.21 7.67 3.03
N ASP A 79 -11.07 6.67 2.88
CA ASP A 79 -11.33 5.67 3.91
C ASP A 79 -10.68 4.35 3.53
N ALA A 80 -10.05 3.74 4.51
CA ALA A 80 -9.49 2.42 4.43
C ALA A 80 -10.41 1.41 5.12
N THR A 81 -10.62 0.27 4.46
CA THR A 81 -11.14 -0.95 5.09
C THR A 81 -10.01 -1.95 5.25
N VAL A 82 -10.19 -2.88 6.20
CA VAL A 82 -9.26 -4.00 6.42
C VAL A 82 -10.07 -5.28 6.34
N GLU A 83 -9.73 -6.12 5.39
CA GLU A 83 -10.43 -7.37 5.09
C GLU A 83 -9.50 -8.56 5.26
N LEU A 84 -10.05 -9.72 5.61
CA LEU A 84 -9.29 -10.96 5.62
C LEU A 84 -8.88 -11.29 4.18
N LEU A 85 -7.61 -11.62 3.98
CA LEU A 85 -7.10 -12.10 2.70
C LEU A 85 -6.69 -13.56 2.87
N ALA A 86 -7.32 -14.47 2.12
CA ALA A 86 -7.01 -15.88 2.24
C ALA A 86 -5.55 -16.14 1.87
N GLU A 87 -4.94 -17.19 2.44
CA GLU A 87 -3.52 -17.48 2.22
C GLU A 87 -3.11 -17.53 0.74
N SER A 88 -3.89 -18.22 -0.09
CA SER A 88 -3.61 -18.32 -1.54
C SER A 88 -3.65 -16.95 -2.23
N GLU A 89 -4.66 -16.14 -1.94
CA GLU A 89 -4.82 -14.79 -2.50
C GLU A 89 -3.72 -13.85 -2.00
N ARG A 90 -3.32 -14.00 -0.74
CA ARG A 90 -2.19 -13.25 -0.17
C ARG A 90 -0.89 -13.60 -0.87
N ILE A 91 -0.62 -14.88 -1.10
CA ILE A 91 0.57 -15.35 -1.82
C ILE A 91 0.59 -14.77 -3.23
N GLU A 92 -0.54 -14.82 -3.93
CA GLU A 92 -0.67 -14.25 -5.28
C GLU A 92 -0.39 -12.74 -5.29
N PHE A 93 -1.06 -11.99 -4.41
CA PHE A 93 -0.88 -10.54 -4.30
C PHE A 93 0.56 -10.15 -3.93
N VAL A 94 1.14 -10.81 -2.92
CA VAL A 94 2.53 -10.55 -2.49
C VAL A 94 3.54 -10.92 -3.58
N SER A 95 3.27 -11.95 -4.37
CA SER A 95 4.13 -12.34 -5.50
C SER A 95 4.07 -11.30 -6.63
N ALA A 96 2.87 -10.86 -6.99
CA ALA A 96 2.66 -9.84 -8.01
C ALA A 96 3.30 -8.50 -7.61
N ILE A 97 3.12 -8.07 -6.36
CA ILE A 97 3.68 -6.82 -5.89
C ILE A 97 5.20 -6.88 -5.75
N ALA A 98 5.77 -8.00 -5.30
CA ALA A 98 7.22 -8.18 -5.27
C ALA A 98 7.82 -8.09 -6.68
N LEU A 99 7.24 -8.79 -7.65
CA LEU A 99 7.66 -8.72 -9.06
C LEU A 99 7.64 -7.30 -9.60
N ARG A 100 6.57 -6.56 -9.27
CA ARG A 100 6.37 -5.17 -9.71
C ARG A 100 7.40 -4.20 -9.12
N TYR A 101 7.75 -4.34 -7.86
CA TYR A 101 8.66 -3.40 -7.17
C TYR A 101 10.13 -3.77 -7.32
N LEU A 102 10.46 -5.05 -7.43
CA LEU A 102 11.83 -5.53 -7.41
C LEU A 102 12.33 -6.06 -8.76
N GLY A 103 11.42 -6.41 -9.68
CA GLY A 103 11.76 -7.16 -10.89
C GLY A 103 11.96 -8.67 -10.62
N PRO A 104 12.10 -9.49 -11.68
CA PRO A 104 11.97 -10.95 -11.57
C PRO A 104 12.95 -11.64 -10.61
N GLU A 105 14.24 -11.33 -10.70
CA GLU A 105 15.29 -12.02 -9.93
C GLU A 105 15.24 -11.63 -8.44
N GLU A 106 15.15 -10.34 -8.14
CA GLU A 106 15.05 -9.83 -6.78
C GLU A 106 13.72 -10.25 -6.14
N ALA A 107 12.62 -10.29 -6.89
CA ALA A 107 11.34 -10.79 -6.38
C ALA A 107 11.42 -12.28 -5.99
N ARG A 108 12.09 -13.12 -6.79
CA ARG A 108 12.31 -14.53 -6.43
C ARG A 108 13.04 -14.65 -5.09
N ARG A 109 14.14 -13.89 -4.92
CA ARG A 109 14.90 -13.86 -3.65
C ARG A 109 14.06 -13.36 -2.47
N TYR A 110 13.28 -12.31 -2.69
CA TYR A 110 12.36 -11.77 -1.68
C TYR A 110 11.32 -12.81 -1.25
N LEU A 111 10.68 -13.49 -2.22
CA LEU A 111 9.64 -14.49 -1.96
C LEU A 111 10.18 -15.75 -1.28
N GLU A 112 11.41 -16.17 -1.60
CA GLU A 112 12.09 -17.24 -0.86
C GLU A 112 12.29 -16.88 0.61
N GLY A 113 12.70 -15.65 0.90
CA GLY A 113 12.84 -15.13 2.27
C GLY A 113 11.49 -14.99 2.98
N TRP A 114 10.49 -14.45 2.28
CA TRP A 114 9.14 -14.27 2.79
C TRP A 114 8.48 -15.61 3.16
N SER A 115 8.62 -16.64 2.32
CA SER A 115 8.13 -17.98 2.60
C SER A 115 8.85 -18.63 3.77
N LYS A 116 10.19 -18.54 3.83
CA LYS A 116 11.01 -19.09 4.92
C LYS A 116 10.82 -18.37 6.26
N GLY A 117 10.41 -17.09 6.24
CA GLY A 117 10.19 -16.25 7.42
C GLY A 117 8.98 -16.64 8.27
N GLY A 118 8.31 -17.74 7.96
CA GLY A 118 7.16 -18.19 8.74
C GLY A 118 5.95 -17.28 8.53
N HIS A 119 5.66 -16.93 7.27
CA HIS A 119 4.40 -16.31 6.88
C HIS A 119 3.43 -17.31 6.24
N PRO A 120 3.01 -18.40 6.91
CA PRO A 120 1.85 -19.18 6.49
C PRO A 120 0.54 -18.49 6.91
N GLY A 121 -0.58 -18.98 6.40
CA GLY A 121 -1.94 -18.62 6.79
C GLY A 121 -2.49 -17.33 6.17
N ASN A 122 -3.67 -16.94 6.62
CA ASN A 122 -4.37 -15.76 6.10
C ASN A 122 -3.66 -14.46 6.48
N GLY A 123 -3.81 -13.43 5.66
CA GLY A 123 -3.37 -12.06 5.96
C GLY A 123 -4.52 -11.08 5.98
N GLU A 124 -4.18 -9.82 5.81
CA GLU A 124 -5.13 -8.72 5.69
C GLU A 124 -4.88 -7.97 4.39
N LEU A 125 -5.95 -7.54 3.74
CA LEU A 125 -5.91 -6.57 2.66
C LEU A 125 -6.44 -5.25 3.20
N ILE A 126 -5.59 -4.22 3.15
CA ILE A 126 -6.01 -2.84 3.40
C ILE A 126 -6.41 -2.24 2.06
N ARG A 127 -7.67 -1.81 1.94
CA ARG A 127 -8.21 -1.14 0.77
C ARG A 127 -8.51 0.30 1.10
N LEU A 128 -7.71 1.22 0.58
CA LEU A 128 -7.99 2.66 0.66
C LEU A 128 -8.80 3.08 -0.56
N ALA A 129 -10.05 3.47 -0.32
CA ALA A 129 -10.96 4.07 -1.30
C ALA A 129 -10.80 5.61 -1.26
N PRO A 130 -10.08 6.22 -2.23
CA PRO A 130 -9.82 7.65 -2.20
C PRO A 130 -11.10 8.46 -2.45
N ARG A 131 -11.40 9.40 -1.55
CA ARG A 131 -12.42 10.45 -1.75
C ARG A 131 -11.87 11.60 -2.59
N GLN A 132 -10.56 11.79 -2.52
CA GLN A 132 -9.85 12.83 -3.25
C GLN A 132 -8.49 12.32 -3.68
N VAL A 133 -8.15 12.58 -4.94
CA VAL A 133 -6.82 12.32 -5.51
C VAL A 133 -6.32 13.63 -6.11
N ARG A 134 -5.10 14.05 -5.74
CA ARG A 134 -4.46 15.27 -6.22
C ARG A 134 -3.12 14.96 -6.89
N PHE A 135 -2.81 15.77 -7.90
CA PHE A 135 -1.48 15.85 -8.51
C PHE A 135 -0.89 17.23 -8.23
N SER A 136 0.41 17.29 -7.94
CA SER A 136 1.16 18.53 -7.77
C SER A 136 2.60 18.38 -8.24
N ILE A 137 3.23 19.50 -8.56
CA ILE A 137 4.64 19.60 -8.93
C ILE A 137 5.33 20.55 -7.94
N SER A 138 6.50 20.17 -7.42
CA SER A 138 7.31 20.98 -6.50
C SER A 138 8.77 21.08 -6.92
#